data_AF-A0A1D8QWV1-F1
#
_entry.id   AF-A0A1D8QWV1-F1
#
_cell.length_a   1.000
_cell.length_b   1.000
_cell.length_c   1.000
_cell.angle_alpha   90.00
_cell.angle_beta   90.00
_cell.angle_gamma   90.00
#
_symmetry.space_group_name_H-M   'P 1'
#
loop_
_entity.id
_entity.type
_entity.pdbx_description
1 polymer ?
#
loop_
_entity_poly.entity_id
_entity_poly.type
_entity_poly.pdbx_seq_one_letter_code
_entity_poly.pdbx_strand_id
1 'polypeptide(L)'
;MPHAHSSHSAGGPVRIRRVYEDPLPDDGARVLVDRLWPRGVSKERAHLTLWLKDIAPSTALRQWFGHDPARWDDFQRRYRAELAQNPDCVRQILDLAQKGPVTLLYGARDTEHNEAVVLASYLSSLQEN
;
A
#
# COMPACT_ATOMS: atom_id res chain seq x y z
N MET A 1 24.89 3.43 31.98
CA MET A 1 24.65 3.99 30.64
C MET A 1 23.16 3.84 30.32
N PRO A 2 22.30 4.82 30.62
CA PRO A 2 20.92 4.81 30.14
C PRO A 2 20.85 5.62 28.85
N HIS A 3 20.47 4.98 27.73
CA HIS A 3 20.18 5.71 26.49
C HIS A 3 18.82 6.38 26.61
N ALA A 4 18.84 7.67 26.25
CA ALA A 4 17.78 8.65 26.35
C ALA A 4 16.44 8.24 25.70
N HIS A 5 15.38 8.49 26.46
CA HIS A 5 14.15 9.20 26.08
C HIS A 5 13.77 9.30 24.59
N SER A 6 12.60 8.71 24.33
CA SER A 6 11.43 9.37 23.71
C SER A 6 11.50 9.80 22.25
N SER A 7 10.68 9.14 21.43
CA SER A 7 9.77 9.80 20.48
C SER A 7 8.66 8.81 20.10
N HIS A 8 7.45 9.04 20.61
CA HIS A 8 6.26 8.49 19.97
C HIS A 8 6.19 9.13 18.57
N SER A 9 6.31 8.32 17.52
CA SER A 9 5.85 8.69 16.18
C SER A 9 4.84 7.62 15.79
N ALA A 10 3.59 8.03 15.67
CA ALA A 10 2.43 7.17 15.48
C ALA A 10 2.52 6.46 14.11
N GLY A 11 2.91 5.19 14.13
CA GLY A 11 3.01 4.31 12.97
C GLY A 11 4.31 4.46 12.16
N GLY A 12 4.84 3.32 11.73
CA GLY A 12 6.03 3.21 10.90
C GLY A 12 5.82 3.75 9.48
N PRO A 13 6.92 4.00 8.74
CA PRO A 13 6.85 4.54 7.40
C PRO A 13 6.19 3.55 6.45
N VAL A 14 5.19 4.02 5.69
CA VAL A 14 4.57 3.27 4.59
C VAL A 14 5.34 3.55 3.31
N ARG A 15 5.90 2.52 2.70
CA ARG A 15 6.64 2.56 1.45
C ARG A 15 5.85 1.87 0.36
N ILE A 16 6.15 2.20 -0.89
CA ILE A 16 5.61 1.50 -2.06
C ILE A 16 6.76 0.90 -2.84
N ARG A 17 6.58 -0.32 -3.32
CA ARG A 17 7.60 -1.04 -4.10
C ARG A 17 6.93 -1.95 -5.11
N ARG A 18 7.58 -2.15 -6.25
CA ARG A 18 7.06 -3.12 -7.21
C ARG A 18 7.33 -4.52 -6.68
N VAL A 19 6.37 -5.42 -6.83
CA VAL A 19 6.50 -6.82 -6.44
C VAL A 19 7.61 -7.59 -7.19
N TYR A 20 8.09 -7.02 -8.30
CA TYR A 20 9.22 -7.53 -9.08
C TYR A 20 10.59 -7.10 -8.54
N GLU A 21 10.64 -6.09 -7.67
CA GLU A 21 11.87 -5.61 -7.06
C GLU A 21 12.24 -6.49 -5.86
N ASP A 22 13.55 -6.69 -5.69
CA ASP A 22 14.09 -7.50 -4.61
C ASP A 22 13.75 -6.91 -3.23
N PRO A 23 13.51 -7.78 -2.23
CA PRO A 23 13.28 -7.36 -0.87
C PRO A 23 14.49 -6.70 -0.24
N LEU A 24 14.26 -5.55 0.37
CA LEU A 24 15.22 -4.88 1.21
C LEU A 24 15.05 -5.29 2.67
N PRO A 25 16.15 -5.31 3.44
CA PRO A 25 16.09 -5.60 4.88
C PRO A 25 15.26 -4.58 5.66
N ASP A 26 15.04 -3.38 5.11
CA ASP A 26 14.28 -2.29 5.74
C ASP A 26 12.82 -2.20 5.23
N ASP A 27 12.35 -3.16 4.42
CA ASP A 27 10.97 -3.15 3.90
C ASP A 27 9.92 -3.49 4.97
N GLY A 28 10.34 -4.15 6.05
CA GLY A 28 9.44 -4.63 7.11
C GLY A 28 8.33 -5.53 6.56
N ALA A 29 7.08 -5.23 6.89
CA ALA A 29 5.93 -6.03 6.46
C ALA A 29 5.58 -5.73 5.00
N ARG A 30 5.65 -6.74 4.13
CA ARG A 30 5.38 -6.59 2.69
C ARG A 30 3.94 -7.00 2.38
N VAL A 31 3.12 -6.05 1.95
CA VAL A 31 1.69 -6.22 1.74
C VAL A 31 1.35 -6.06 0.27
N LEU A 32 0.87 -7.10 -0.39
CA LEU A 32 0.40 -7.02 -1.78
C LEU A 32 -0.98 -6.38 -1.79
N VAL A 33 -1.07 -5.26 -2.50
CA VAL A 33 -2.31 -4.47 -2.63
C VAL A 33 -2.92 -4.58 -4.03
N ASP A 34 -2.38 -5.46 -4.86
CA ASP A 34 -2.96 -5.80 -6.17
C ASP A 34 -4.00 -6.91 -6.00
N ARG A 35 -5.12 -6.79 -6.73
CA ARG A 35 -6.16 -7.81 -6.76
C ARG A 35 -5.67 -9.09 -7.45
N LEU A 36 -4.75 -8.94 -8.39
CA LEU A 36 -4.21 -10.03 -9.18
C LEU A 36 -2.79 -10.36 -8.71
N TRP A 37 -2.51 -11.66 -8.65
CA TRP A 37 -1.16 -12.10 -8.37
C TRP A 37 -0.24 -11.78 -9.57
N PRO A 38 0.90 -11.11 -9.36
CA PRO A 38 1.85 -10.80 -10.42
C PRO A 38 2.42 -12.08 -11.04
N ARG A 39 2.33 -12.20 -12.37
CA ARG A 39 2.88 -13.35 -13.09
C ARG A 39 4.40 -13.39 -12.97
N GLY A 40 4.95 -14.57 -12.67
CA GLY A 40 6.40 -14.79 -12.56
C GLY A 40 7.02 -14.44 -11.21
N VAL A 41 6.21 -14.11 -10.19
CA VAL A 41 6.69 -13.89 -8.82
C VAL A 41 6.17 -15.00 -7.91
N SER A 42 7.06 -15.68 -7.20
CA SER A 42 6.69 -16.65 -6.16
C SER A 42 6.45 -15.94 -4.82
N LYS A 43 5.57 -16.47 -3.96
CA LYS A 43 5.32 -15.92 -2.62
C LYS A 43 6.60 -15.77 -1.79
N GLU A 44 7.49 -16.76 -1.90
CA GLU A 44 8.80 -16.76 -1.26
C GLU A 44 9.68 -15.61 -1.76
N ARG A 45 9.80 -15.46 -3.08
CA ARG A 45 10.55 -14.35 -3.69
C ARG A 45 9.98 -12.98 -3.31
N ALA A 46 8.65 -12.87 -3.26
CA ALA A 46 7.98 -11.64 -2.89
C ALA A 46 8.16 -11.28 -1.41
N HIS A 47 8.66 -12.20 -0.56
CA HIS A 47 8.69 -12.04 0.90
C HIS A 47 7.35 -11.52 1.43
N LEU A 48 6.25 -12.03 0.88
CA LEU A 48 4.92 -11.48 1.14
C LEU A 48 4.48 -11.80 2.57
N THR A 49 4.22 -10.77 3.35
CA THR A 49 3.63 -10.90 4.70
C THR A 49 2.12 -11.05 4.61
N LEU A 50 1.45 -10.23 3.80
CA LEU A 50 -0.01 -10.20 3.71
C LEU A 50 -0.48 -9.89 2.28
N TRP A 51 -1.59 -10.49 1.84
CA TRP A 51 -2.23 -10.17 0.57
C TRP A 51 -3.61 -9.58 0.81
N LEU A 52 -3.76 -8.28 0.55
CA LEU A 52 -5.02 -7.56 0.68
C LEU A 52 -5.61 -7.27 -0.69
N LYS A 53 -6.14 -8.30 -1.35
CA LYS A 53 -6.82 -8.15 -2.64
C LYS A 53 -8.06 -7.25 -2.59
N ASP A 54 -8.68 -7.13 -1.41
CA ASP A 54 -9.89 -6.34 -1.16
C ASP A 54 -9.60 -4.85 -0.95
N ILE A 55 -8.33 -4.49 -0.71
CA ILE A 55 -7.92 -3.08 -0.68
C ILE A 55 -7.67 -2.53 -2.08
N ALA A 56 -7.42 -3.40 -3.06
CA ALA A 56 -7.22 -3.03 -4.45
C ALA A 56 -8.48 -2.33 -5.02
N PRO A 57 -8.31 -1.37 -5.97
CA PRO A 57 -9.44 -0.70 -6.58
C PRO A 57 -10.35 -1.67 -7.30
N SER A 58 -11.65 -1.37 -7.33
CA SER A 58 -12.61 -2.18 -8.08
C SER A 58 -12.22 -2.29 -9.55
N THR A 59 -12.52 -3.44 -10.17
CA THR A 59 -12.25 -3.68 -11.59
C THR A 59 -12.87 -2.60 -12.48
N ALA A 60 -14.07 -2.12 -12.15
CA ALA A 60 -14.72 -1.02 -12.84
C ALA A 60 -13.93 0.30 -12.73
N LEU A 61 -13.39 0.61 -11.55
CA LEU A 61 -12.60 1.82 -11.33
C LEU A 61 -11.26 1.76 -12.09
N ARG A 62 -10.59 0.61 -12.07
CA ARG A 62 -9.36 0.37 -12.85
C ARG A 62 -9.60 0.50 -14.36
N GLN A 63 -10.68 -0.11 -14.88
CA GLN A 63 -11.06 0.01 -16.29
C GLN A 63 -11.41 1.45 -16.67
N TRP A 64 -12.11 2.16 -15.79
CA TRP A 64 -12.48 3.55 -16.01
C TRP A 64 -11.27 4.49 -16.01
N PHE A 65 -10.31 4.28 -15.10
CA PHE A 65 -9.07 5.06 -15.06
C PHE A 65 -8.28 4.87 -16.34
N GLY A 66 -8.13 3.62 -16.81
CA GLY A 66 -7.51 3.33 -18.10
C GLY A 66 -6.09 3.88 -18.25
N HIS A 67 -5.40 4.18 -17.14
CA HIS A 67 -4.10 4.87 -17.12
C HIS A 67 -4.13 6.28 -17.73
N ASP A 68 -5.30 6.94 -17.73
CA ASP A 68 -5.47 8.30 -18.21
C ASP A 68 -5.10 9.31 -17.09
N PRO A 69 -4.00 10.07 -17.20
CA PRO A 69 -3.59 11.02 -16.18
C PRO A 69 -4.63 12.13 -15.97
N ALA A 70 -5.47 12.45 -16.96
CA ALA A 70 -6.55 13.41 -16.78
C ALA A 70 -7.62 12.92 -15.79
N ARG A 71 -7.72 11.60 -15.60
CA ARG A 71 -8.64 10.95 -14.67
C ARG A 71 -8.00 10.60 -13.34
N TRP A 72 -6.71 10.88 -13.17
CA TRP A 72 -5.97 10.51 -11.96
C TRP A 72 -6.57 11.11 -10.70
N ASP A 73 -6.88 12.41 -10.73
CA ASP A 73 -7.44 13.13 -9.59
C ASP A 73 -8.80 12.53 -9.15
N ASP A 74 -9.66 12.21 -10.11
CA ASP A 74 -10.93 11.51 -9.87
C ASP A 74 -10.73 10.07 -9.40
N PHE A 75 -9.75 9.36 -9.97
CA PHE A 75 -9.40 8.01 -9.54
C PHE A 75 -8.96 8.01 -8.08
N GLN A 76 -8.12 8.96 -7.66
CA GLN A 76 -7.70 9.11 -6.27
C GLN A 76 -8.90 9.33 -5.35
N ARG A 77 -9.81 10.24 -5.70
CA ARG A 77 -11.02 10.51 -4.91
C ARG A 77 -11.93 9.29 -4.80
N ARG A 78 -12.22 8.62 -5.92
CA ARG A 78 -13.08 7.44 -5.95
C ARG A 78 -12.47 6.27 -5.20
N TYR A 79 -11.18 6.03 -5.39
CA TYR A 79 -10.49 4.95 -4.70
C TYR A 79 -10.42 5.21 -3.19
N ARG A 80 -10.13 6.44 -2.75
CA ARG A 80 -10.24 6.80 -1.32
C ARG A 80 -11.64 6.57 -0.75
N ALA A 81 -12.69 6.82 -1.53
CA ALA A 81 -14.05 6.49 -1.11
C ALA A 81 -14.32 4.97 -1.02
N GLU A 82 -13.69 4.14 -1.86
CA GLU A 82 -13.71 2.69 -1.70
C GLU A 82 -12.96 2.25 -0.43
N LEU A 83 -11.79 2.84 -0.16
CA LEU A 83 -11.00 2.58 1.06
C LEU A 83 -11.77 2.96 2.33
N ALA A 84 -12.46 4.10 2.32
CA ALA A 84 -13.30 4.54 3.43
C ALA A 84 -14.48 3.60 3.70
N GLN A 85 -14.99 2.92 2.66
CA GLN A 85 -16.02 1.88 2.79
C GLN A 85 -15.45 0.52 3.22
N ASN A 86 -14.13 0.35 3.24
CA ASN A 86 -13.45 -0.88 3.64
C ASN A 86 -12.42 -0.63 4.76
N PRO A 87 -12.87 -0.17 5.94
CA PRO A 87 -11.99 0.19 7.05
C PRO A 87 -11.21 -1.01 7.60
N ASP A 88 -11.72 -2.23 7.48
CA ASP A 88 -11.05 -3.45 7.95
C ASP A 88 -9.71 -3.69 7.25
N CYS A 89 -9.66 -3.56 5.92
CA CYS A 89 -8.41 -3.73 5.17
C CYS A 89 -7.40 -2.62 5.50
N VAL A 90 -7.88 -1.38 5.58
CA VAL A 90 -7.07 -0.22 5.97
C VAL A 90 -6.47 -0.43 7.37
N ARG A 91 -7.29 -0.87 8.32
CA ARG A 91 -6.88 -1.13 9.70
C ARG A 91 -5.85 -2.25 9.80
N GLN A 92 -5.92 -3.30 8.97
CA GLN A 92 -4.87 -4.32 8.94
C GLN A 92 -3.51 -3.75 8.55
N ILE A 93 -3.46 -2.84 7.58
CA ILE A 93 -2.21 -2.18 7.18
C ILE A 93 -1.72 -1.25 8.28
N LEU A 94 -2.63 -0.50 8.91
CA LEU A 94 -2.28 0.38 10.04
C LEU A 94 -1.75 -0.41 11.25
N ASP A 95 -2.33 -1.58 11.57
CA ASP A 95 -1.84 -2.46 12.64
C ASP A 95 -0.43 -2.98 12.35
N LEU A 96 -0.14 -3.31 11.08
CA LEU A 96 1.21 -3.65 10.63
C LEU A 96 2.15 -2.45 10.75
N ALA A 97 1.69 -1.26 10.36
CA ALA A 97 2.46 -0.02 10.46
C ALA A 97 2.78 0.34 11.91
N GLN A 98 1.89 0.04 12.86
CA GLN A 98 2.18 0.23 14.29
C GLN A 98 3.32 -0.68 14.79
N LYS A 99 3.52 -1.85 14.18
CA LYS A 99 4.57 -2.80 14.55
C LYS A 99 5.92 -2.48 13.91
N GLY A 100 5.94 -1.74 12.80
CA GLY A 100 7.16 -1.41 12.09
C GLY A 100 6.93 -0.84 10.68
N PRO A 101 7.99 -0.71 9.86
CA PRO A 101 7.84 -0.27 8.47
C PRO A 101 6.97 -1.24 7.66
N VAL A 102 6.17 -0.69 6.75
CA VAL A 102 5.30 -1.46 5.86
C VAL A 102 5.59 -1.09 4.42
N THR A 103 5.73 -2.10 3.57
CA THR A 103 5.95 -1.93 2.14
C THR A 103 4.78 -2.47 1.36
N LEU A 104 4.06 -1.58 0.69
CA LEU A 104 2.96 -1.91 -0.21
C LEU A 104 3.53 -2.36 -1.55
N LEU A 105 3.28 -3.62 -1.89
CA LEU A 105 3.68 -4.23 -3.15
C LEU A 105 2.58 -4.06 -4.19
N TYR A 106 2.97 -3.60 -5.38
CA TYR A 106 2.07 -3.48 -6.53
C TYR A 106 2.67 -4.11 -7.79
N GLY A 107 1.79 -4.58 -8.69
CA GLY A 107 2.16 -5.19 -9.97
C GLY A 107 2.08 -4.25 -11.18
N ALA A 108 1.51 -3.06 -11.00
CA ALA A 108 1.34 -2.09 -12.08
C ALA A 108 2.68 -1.68 -12.72
N ARG A 109 2.65 -1.39 -14.03
CA ARG A 109 3.81 -0.90 -14.78
C ARG A 109 4.08 0.58 -14.49
N ASP A 110 3.02 1.35 -14.25
CA ASP A 110 3.09 2.75 -13.84
C ASP A 110 3.50 2.88 -12.38
N THR A 111 4.61 3.57 -12.15
CA THR A 111 5.13 3.85 -10.79
C THR A 111 4.58 5.15 -10.21
N GLU A 112 4.13 6.07 -11.06
CA GLU A 112 3.61 7.38 -10.65
C GLU A 112 2.10 7.35 -10.41
N HIS A 113 1.35 6.67 -11.28
CA HIS A 113 -0.11 6.61 -11.23
C HIS A 113 -0.59 5.19 -10.95
N ASN A 114 -0.50 4.76 -9.69
CA ASN A 114 -0.95 3.43 -9.25
C ASN A 114 -1.72 3.48 -7.93
N GLU A 115 -2.46 2.42 -7.65
CA GLU A 115 -3.24 2.27 -6.43
C GLU A 115 -2.40 2.33 -5.16
N ALA A 116 -1.14 1.87 -5.19
CA ALA A 116 -0.28 1.89 -4.01
C ALA A 116 0.11 3.32 -3.61
N VAL A 117 0.34 4.23 -4.57
CA VAL A 117 0.59 5.67 -4.31
C VAL A 117 -0.59 6.29 -3.59
N VAL A 118 -1.81 6.04 -4.07
CA VAL A 118 -3.03 6.60 -3.46
C VAL A 118 -3.25 6.02 -2.07
N LEU A 119 -3.05 4.71 -1.91
CA LEU A 119 -3.22 4.02 -0.64
C LEU A 119 -2.18 4.48 0.39
N ALA A 120 -0.91 4.61 0.01
CA ALA A 120 0.13 5.11 0.90
C ALA A 120 -0.18 6.55 1.36
N SER A 121 -0.60 7.42 0.44
CA SER A 121 -1.04 8.79 0.76
C SER A 121 -2.25 8.80 1.71
N TYR A 122 -3.23 7.92 1.47
CA TYR A 122 -4.42 7.79 2.31
C TYR A 122 -4.06 7.31 3.73
N LEU A 123 -3.23 6.27 3.85
CA LEU A 123 -2.76 5.75 5.13
C LEU A 123 -1.96 6.79 5.90
N SER A 124 -1.06 7.52 5.22
CA SER A 124 -0.28 8.59 5.85
C SER A 124 -1.20 9.66 6.45
N SER A 125 -2.26 10.04 5.71
CA SER A 125 -3.25 11.01 6.20
C SER A 125 -4.02 10.51 7.44
N LEU A 126 -4.15 9.20 7.63
CA LEU A 126 -4.78 8.58 8.80
C LEU A 126 -3.81 8.42 9.98
N GLN A 127 -2.50 8.40 9.73
CA GLN A 127 -1.48 8.36 10.79
C GLN A 127 -1.22 9.75 11.40
N GLU A 128 -1.47 10.82 10.64
CA GLU A 128 -1.32 12.21 11.08
C GLU A 128 -2.54 12.76 11.86
N ASN A 129 -3.62 11.98 11.99
CA ASN A 129 -4.89 12.41 12.59
C ASN A 129 -5.29 11.54 13.79
#